data_AF-A0A239IV36-F1
#
_entry.id   AF-A0A239IV36-F1
#
_cell.length_a   1.000
_cell.length_b   1.000
_cell.length_c   1.000
_cell.angle_alpha   90.00
_cell.angle_beta   90.00
_cell.angle_gamma   90.00
#
_symmetry.space_group_name_H-M   'P 1'
#
loop_
_entity.id
_entity.type
_entity.pdbx_description
1 polymer ?
#
loop_
_entity_poly.entity_id
_entity_poly.type
_entity_poly.pdbx_seq_one_letter_code
_entity_poly.pdbx_strand_id
1 'polypeptide(L)'
;MKTSLPAQGAEPAMQALVVMGVSGSGKSDISRAVASALGLQHIEADLFHPDENVQRMSAGIALSDENRKVWLDALIAEMQAVQASGNGFVLACSALKNSYREQLRAAIDDLHFAHLEIDHATALKRVGARPGHFMPTSLVDSQFATLESPANESGVLTVDASQSREAVVAAIVSWAQHNEQRLLAESVDHSAEFDSANNAESAQSVNEQHEGARLTGEPIYTGGVALMFDKITDMMMAALMAFMVIVVFSNVVLRYAFGTGWAGAEELSRLAFVWLVFVGVASSMRRGELMSFTLIRDRFPHLMRKLIDSLSWLLVAAASALSVKGAWEQMQYGWSNTSPVVGYPLAIAMLPVLASMAVLVLLAMVQLVNVWRRDQSLANATANVTID
;
A
#
# COMPACT_ATOMS: atom_id res chain seq x y z
N MET A 1 5.34 -25.83 -48.61
CA MET A 1 4.37 -26.02 -47.52
C MET A 1 5.04 -25.62 -46.22
N LYS A 2 4.71 -24.43 -45.70
CA LYS A 2 5.14 -23.98 -44.37
C LYS A 2 4.08 -24.48 -43.39
N THR A 3 4.49 -25.34 -42.47
CA THR A 3 3.65 -25.84 -41.37
C THR A 3 3.58 -24.74 -40.32
N SER A 4 2.44 -24.08 -40.20
CA SER A 4 2.13 -23.13 -39.14
C SER A 4 1.91 -23.89 -37.83
N LEU A 5 2.67 -23.52 -36.80
CA LEU A 5 2.38 -23.94 -35.42
C LEU A 5 1.02 -23.38 -34.98
N PRO A 6 0.26 -24.11 -34.14
CA PRO A 6 -1.01 -23.63 -33.61
C PRO A 6 -0.77 -22.40 -32.71
N ALA A 7 -1.67 -21.43 -32.80
CA ALA A 7 -1.69 -20.25 -31.95
C ALA A 7 -1.78 -20.68 -30.48
N GLN A 8 -0.88 -20.16 -29.66
CA GLN A 8 -0.93 -20.26 -28.20
C GLN A 8 -2.29 -19.71 -27.74
N GLY A 9 -2.99 -20.45 -26.88
CA GLY A 9 -4.28 -20.05 -26.33
C GLY A 9 -4.19 -18.67 -25.69
N ALA A 10 -5.24 -17.86 -25.85
CA ALA A 10 -5.34 -16.55 -25.24
C ALA A 10 -5.16 -16.68 -23.72
N GLU A 11 -4.08 -16.11 -23.19
CA GLU A 11 -3.93 -15.89 -21.75
C GLU A 11 -5.14 -15.09 -21.25
N PRO A 12 -5.72 -15.42 -20.07
CA PRO A 12 -6.86 -14.70 -19.54
C PRO A 12 -6.53 -13.20 -19.44
N ALA A 13 -7.44 -12.34 -19.91
CA ALA A 13 -7.23 -10.89 -19.91
C ALA A 13 -6.91 -10.41 -18.48
N MET A 14 -5.72 -9.83 -18.32
CA MET A 14 -5.25 -9.37 -17.01
C MET A 14 -6.04 -8.14 -16.57
N GLN A 15 -6.67 -8.24 -15.39
CA GLN A 15 -7.58 -7.23 -14.88
C GLN A 15 -6.90 -5.84 -14.74
N ALA A 16 -7.43 -4.85 -15.45
CA ALA A 16 -6.95 -3.47 -15.46
C ALA A 16 -8.07 -2.51 -15.02
N LEU A 17 -7.86 -1.81 -13.90
CA LEU A 17 -8.87 -0.95 -13.28
C LEU A 17 -8.33 0.45 -12.98
N VAL A 18 -9.08 1.48 -13.33
CA VAL A 18 -8.82 2.87 -12.94
C VAL A 18 -9.83 3.33 -11.89
N VAL A 19 -9.37 3.70 -10.70
CA VAL A 19 -10.20 4.40 -9.71
C VAL A 19 -10.09 5.90 -9.94
N MET A 20 -11.18 6.50 -10.42
CA MET A 20 -11.23 7.89 -10.85
C MET A 20 -12.13 8.81 -10.04
N GLY A 21 -12.01 10.12 -10.27
CA GLY A 21 -12.80 11.15 -9.59
C GLY A 21 -11.99 12.41 -9.26
N VAL A 22 -12.66 13.42 -8.74
CA VAL A 22 -12.05 14.71 -8.36
C VAL A 22 -11.16 14.61 -7.12
N SER A 23 -10.35 15.62 -6.86
CA SER A 23 -9.62 15.75 -5.60
C SER A 23 -10.59 15.76 -4.42
N GLY A 24 -10.21 15.06 -3.34
CA GLY A 24 -11.09 14.88 -2.17
C GLY A 24 -12.04 13.68 -2.25
N SER A 25 -12.20 13.03 -3.41
CA SER A 25 -13.06 11.84 -3.53
C SER A 25 -12.52 10.61 -2.81
N GLY A 26 -11.20 10.52 -2.60
CA GLY A 26 -10.56 9.40 -1.90
C GLY A 26 -9.81 8.39 -2.78
N LYS A 27 -9.62 8.69 -4.08
CA LYS A 27 -8.95 7.83 -5.07
C LYS A 27 -7.75 7.05 -4.53
N SER A 28 -6.71 7.72 -4.02
CA SER A 28 -5.47 7.08 -3.57
C SER A 28 -5.68 6.08 -2.43
N ASP A 29 -6.64 6.33 -1.53
CA ASP A 29 -6.92 5.42 -0.43
C ASP A 29 -7.76 4.22 -0.88
N ILE A 30 -8.82 4.48 -1.65
CA ILE A 30 -9.70 3.43 -2.18
C ILE A 30 -8.94 2.53 -3.16
N SER A 31 -8.19 3.08 -4.10
CA SER A 31 -7.40 2.31 -5.08
C SER A 31 -6.38 1.38 -4.43
N ARG A 32 -5.66 1.83 -3.39
CA ARG A 32 -4.74 0.96 -2.64
C ARG A 32 -5.46 -0.18 -1.95
N ALA A 33 -6.61 0.08 -1.34
CA ALA A 33 -7.40 -0.94 -0.68
C ALA A 33 -7.97 -1.95 -1.69
N VAL A 34 -8.47 -1.48 -2.83
CA VAL A 34 -8.96 -2.33 -3.94
C VAL A 34 -7.81 -3.16 -4.53
N ALA A 35 -6.66 -2.56 -4.81
CA ALA A 35 -5.47 -3.27 -5.28
C ALA A 35 -5.05 -4.40 -4.33
N SER A 36 -5.00 -4.09 -3.03
CA SER A 36 -4.67 -5.07 -1.99
C SER A 36 -5.71 -6.19 -1.89
N ALA A 37 -6.99 -5.90 -2.09
CA ALA A 37 -8.06 -6.89 -2.02
C ALA A 37 -8.07 -7.82 -3.25
N LEU A 38 -7.69 -7.30 -4.42
CA LEU A 38 -7.62 -8.06 -5.68
C LEU A 38 -6.23 -8.70 -5.92
N GLY A 39 -5.23 -8.39 -5.09
CA GLY A 39 -3.86 -8.87 -5.29
C GLY A 39 -3.15 -8.25 -6.49
N LEU A 40 -3.58 -7.06 -6.93
CA LEU A 40 -3.06 -6.38 -8.12
C LEU A 40 -2.03 -5.31 -7.76
N GLN A 41 -1.19 -4.95 -8.73
CA GLN A 41 -0.24 -3.84 -8.56
C GLN A 41 -0.99 -2.51 -8.46
N HIS A 42 -0.65 -1.69 -7.46
CA HIS A 42 -1.18 -0.32 -7.34
C HIS A 42 -0.28 0.69 -8.06
N ILE A 43 -0.89 1.60 -8.81
CA ILE A 43 -0.21 2.70 -9.50
C ILE A 43 -0.84 4.03 -9.06
N GLU A 44 -0.03 4.97 -8.60
CA GLU A 44 -0.48 6.33 -8.23
C GLU A 44 -0.14 7.31 -9.36
N ALA A 45 -1.16 7.78 -10.09
CA ALA A 45 -0.95 8.56 -11.29
C ALA A 45 -0.28 9.92 -11.01
N ASP A 46 -0.53 10.50 -9.84
CA ASP A 46 0.01 11.81 -9.47
C ASP A 46 1.56 11.79 -9.39
N LEU A 47 2.19 10.62 -9.21
CA LEU A 47 3.65 10.45 -9.19
C LEU A 47 4.31 10.60 -10.57
N PHE A 48 3.53 10.52 -11.65
CA PHE A 48 4.01 10.61 -13.03
C PHE A 48 3.90 12.03 -13.58
N HIS A 49 3.46 13.00 -12.78
CA HIS A 49 3.45 14.39 -13.20
C HIS A 49 4.89 14.93 -13.32
N PRO A 50 5.23 15.63 -14.42
CA PRO A 50 6.48 16.36 -14.49
C PRO A 50 6.51 17.49 -13.47
N ASP A 51 7.72 17.88 -13.03
CA ASP A 51 7.91 18.92 -12.01
C ASP A 51 7.17 20.23 -12.33
N GLU A 52 7.08 20.61 -13.61
CA GLU A 52 6.33 21.80 -14.05
C GLU A 52 4.84 21.71 -13.71
N ASN A 53 4.22 20.53 -13.87
CA ASN A 53 2.82 20.32 -13.54
C ASN A 53 2.61 20.37 -12.03
N VAL A 54 3.52 19.76 -11.25
CA VAL A 54 3.49 19.81 -9.78
C VAL A 54 3.59 21.27 -9.30
N GLN A 55 4.51 22.05 -9.86
CA GLN A 55 4.67 23.47 -9.54
C GLN A 55 3.40 24.28 -9.86
N ARG A 56 2.81 24.10 -11.05
CA ARG A 56 1.54 24.75 -11.42
C ARG A 56 0.41 24.43 -10.44
N MET A 57 0.22 23.15 -10.13
CA MET A 57 -0.83 22.73 -9.20
C MET A 57 -0.56 23.25 -7.77
N SER A 58 0.69 23.24 -7.32
CA SER A 58 1.07 23.82 -6.01
C SER A 58 0.78 25.32 -5.93
N ALA A 59 0.87 26.03 -7.05
CA ALA A 59 0.51 27.45 -7.19
C ALA A 59 -1.01 27.68 -7.38
N GLY A 60 -1.82 26.63 -7.38
CA GLY A 60 -3.27 26.72 -7.60
C GLY A 60 -3.67 26.99 -9.05
N ILE A 61 -2.75 26.80 -10.00
CA ILE A 61 -2.96 26.99 -11.43
C ILE A 61 -3.42 25.65 -12.02
N ALA A 62 -4.61 25.64 -12.62
CA ALA A 62 -5.13 24.46 -13.29
C ALA A 62 -4.26 24.10 -14.51
N LEU A 63 -4.01 22.80 -14.71
CA LEU A 63 -3.26 22.31 -15.87
C LEU A 63 -4.08 22.45 -17.16
N SER A 64 -3.42 22.68 -18.29
CA SER A 64 -4.03 22.60 -19.62
C SER A 64 -4.10 21.16 -20.15
N ASP A 65 -4.72 20.96 -21.32
CA ASP A 65 -4.74 19.65 -21.98
C ASP A 65 -3.34 19.24 -22.45
N GLU A 66 -2.53 20.19 -22.95
CA GLU A 66 -1.14 19.94 -23.34
C GLU A 66 -0.27 19.50 -22.16
N ASN A 67 -0.48 20.12 -20.99
CA ASN A 67 0.20 19.72 -19.76
C ASN A 67 -0.16 18.29 -19.34
N ARG A 68 -1.44 17.90 -19.50
CA ARG A 68 -1.90 16.56 -19.15
C ARG A 68 -1.50 15.52 -20.19
N LYS A 69 -1.31 15.89 -21.45
CA LYS A 69 -0.87 14.95 -22.49
C LYS A 69 0.45 14.26 -22.13
N VAL A 70 1.46 15.03 -21.71
CA VAL A 70 2.78 14.47 -21.33
C VAL A 70 2.66 13.49 -20.16
N TRP A 71 1.80 13.83 -19.20
CA TRP A 71 1.49 12.98 -18.06
C TRP A 71 0.74 11.70 -18.47
N LEU A 72 -0.28 11.80 -19.31
CA LEU A 72 -1.03 10.65 -19.84
C LEU A 72 -0.14 9.71 -20.65
N ASP A 73 0.76 10.24 -21.48
CA ASP A 73 1.70 9.44 -22.25
C ASP A 73 2.64 8.64 -21.32
N ALA A 74 3.11 9.24 -20.22
CA ALA A 74 3.93 8.55 -19.21
C ALA A 74 3.15 7.45 -18.47
N LEU A 75 1.88 7.71 -18.11
CA LEU A 75 1.01 6.71 -17.49
C LEU A 75 0.74 5.53 -18.40
N ILE A 76 0.48 5.78 -19.69
CA ILE A 76 0.24 4.74 -20.67
C ILE A 76 1.45 3.82 -20.78
N ALA A 77 2.66 4.38 -20.87
CA ALA A 77 3.89 3.60 -20.93
C ALA A 77 4.06 2.70 -19.70
N GLU A 78 3.74 3.19 -18.50
CA GLU A 78 3.80 2.39 -17.27
C GLU A 78 2.75 1.27 -17.27
N MET A 79 1.49 1.57 -17.60
CA MET A 79 0.43 0.56 -17.63
C MET A 79 0.74 -0.56 -18.64
N GLN A 80 1.27 -0.20 -19.81
CA GLN A 80 1.70 -1.17 -20.82
C GLN A 80 2.88 -2.03 -20.33
N ALA A 81 3.83 -1.45 -19.60
CA ALA A 81 4.93 -2.21 -19.01
C ALA A 81 4.43 -3.23 -17.97
N VAL A 82 3.44 -2.85 -17.15
CA VAL A 82 2.82 -3.75 -16.17
C VAL A 82 2.08 -4.90 -16.87
N GLN A 83 1.26 -4.61 -17.88
CA GLN A 83 0.60 -5.67 -18.66
C GLN A 83 1.60 -6.58 -19.39
N ALA A 84 2.66 -6.03 -19.97
CA ALA A 84 3.71 -6.81 -20.63
C ALA A 84 4.47 -7.74 -19.66
N SER A 85 4.45 -7.44 -18.36
CA SER A 85 5.00 -8.31 -17.32
C SER A 85 4.05 -9.42 -16.87
N GLY A 86 2.86 -9.52 -17.46
CA GLY A 86 1.83 -10.50 -17.11
C GLY A 86 1.12 -10.16 -15.80
N ASN A 87 1.07 -8.88 -15.41
CA ASN A 87 0.44 -8.43 -14.17
C ASN A 87 -0.76 -7.51 -14.47
N GLY A 88 -1.81 -7.61 -13.66
CA GLY A 88 -2.94 -6.67 -13.64
C GLY A 88 -2.66 -5.51 -12.68
N PHE A 89 -3.44 -4.44 -12.79
CA PHE A 89 -3.20 -3.23 -12.00
C PHE A 89 -4.48 -2.49 -11.60
N VAL A 90 -4.34 -1.70 -10.53
CA VAL A 90 -5.29 -0.68 -10.11
C VAL A 90 -4.60 0.68 -10.10
N LEU A 91 -5.06 1.57 -10.97
CA LEU A 91 -4.54 2.94 -11.13
C LEU A 91 -5.42 3.95 -10.37
N ALA A 92 -4.83 4.77 -9.52
CA ALA A 92 -5.49 5.98 -9.00
C ALA A 92 -5.26 7.12 -9.99
N CYS A 93 -6.29 7.59 -10.70
CA CYS A 93 -6.13 8.65 -11.72
C CYS A 93 -7.35 9.55 -11.77
N SER A 94 -7.18 10.87 -11.91
CA SER A 94 -8.33 11.78 -11.99
C SER A 94 -9.23 11.52 -13.22
N ALA A 95 -8.64 11.25 -14.39
CA ALA A 95 -9.31 10.83 -15.63
C ALA A 95 -10.61 11.62 -15.97
N LEU A 96 -10.58 12.94 -15.76
CA LEU A 96 -11.80 13.77 -15.67
C LEU A 96 -12.53 13.96 -17.00
N LYS A 97 -11.82 14.00 -18.14
CA LYS A 97 -12.43 14.13 -19.47
C LYS A 97 -12.63 12.79 -20.15
N ASN A 98 -13.67 12.66 -20.96
CA ASN A 98 -13.91 11.50 -21.80
C ASN A 98 -12.71 11.24 -22.74
N SER A 99 -12.15 12.29 -23.34
CA SER A 99 -10.98 12.17 -24.22
C SER A 99 -9.76 11.52 -23.53
N TYR A 100 -9.55 11.78 -22.24
CA TYR A 100 -8.47 11.14 -21.49
C TYR A 100 -8.78 9.67 -21.27
N ARG A 101 -10.01 9.33 -20.87
CA ARG A 101 -10.44 7.94 -20.66
C ARG A 101 -10.32 7.12 -21.93
N GLU A 102 -10.75 7.66 -23.06
CA GLU A 102 -10.59 7.03 -24.37
C GLU A 102 -9.11 6.82 -24.74
N GLN A 103 -8.24 7.79 -24.45
CA GLN A 103 -6.80 7.61 -24.66
C GLN A 103 -6.23 6.45 -23.83
N LEU A 104 -6.68 6.29 -22.58
CA LEU A 104 -6.26 5.18 -21.71
C LEU A 104 -6.83 3.83 -22.22
N ARG A 105 -8.11 3.79 -22.60
CA ARG A 105 -8.76 2.58 -23.17
C ARG A 105 -8.13 2.13 -24.48
N ALA A 106 -7.74 3.08 -25.33
CA ALA A 106 -7.07 2.76 -26.59
C ALA A 106 -5.67 2.15 -26.40
N ALA A 107 -5.06 2.35 -25.24
CA ALA A 107 -3.72 1.88 -24.94
C ALA A 107 -3.67 0.58 -24.14
N ILE A 108 -4.76 0.25 -23.44
CA ILE A 108 -4.88 -0.88 -22.51
C ILE A 108 -6.17 -1.61 -22.81
N ASP A 109 -6.02 -2.86 -23.26
CA ASP A 109 -7.17 -3.73 -23.52
C ASP A 109 -7.93 -4.02 -22.21
N ASP A 110 -9.25 -4.08 -22.31
CA ASP A 110 -10.17 -4.38 -21.20
C ASP A 110 -10.05 -3.45 -19.96
N LEU A 111 -9.70 -2.18 -20.20
CA LEU A 111 -9.58 -1.18 -19.15
C LEU A 111 -10.95 -0.74 -18.59
N HIS A 112 -11.15 -0.98 -17.30
CA HIS A 112 -12.34 -0.63 -16.56
C HIS A 112 -12.15 0.61 -15.68
N PHE A 113 -13.24 1.32 -15.33
CA PHE A 113 -13.20 2.50 -14.48
C PHE A 113 -14.18 2.40 -13.30
N ALA A 114 -13.70 2.68 -12.10
CA ALA A 114 -14.53 2.94 -10.92
C ALA A 114 -14.53 4.45 -10.63
N HIS A 115 -15.64 5.13 -10.93
CA HIS A 115 -15.81 6.55 -10.69
C HIS A 115 -16.33 6.81 -9.27
N LEU A 116 -15.48 7.43 -8.45
CA LEU A 116 -15.82 7.91 -7.11
C LEU A 116 -16.56 9.24 -7.22
N GLU A 117 -17.88 9.18 -7.23
CA GLU A 117 -18.75 10.35 -7.29
C GLU A 117 -18.87 10.98 -5.91
N ILE A 118 -18.76 12.31 -5.85
CA ILE A 118 -18.89 13.07 -4.61
C ILE A 118 -19.41 14.48 -4.95
N ASP A 119 -20.18 15.07 -4.04
CA ASP A 119 -20.60 16.46 -4.20
C ASP A 119 -19.46 17.45 -3.94
N HIS A 120 -19.58 18.62 -4.56
CA HIS A 120 -18.58 19.69 -4.50
C HIS A 120 -18.30 20.18 -3.07
N ALA A 121 -19.34 20.33 -2.24
CA ALA A 121 -19.19 20.83 -0.88
C ALA A 121 -18.42 19.83 0.00
N THR A 122 -18.70 18.52 -0.15
CA THR A 122 -17.96 17.47 0.57
C THR A 122 -16.51 17.39 0.08
N ALA A 123 -16.25 17.50 -1.22
CA ALA A 123 -14.89 17.52 -1.75
C ALA A 123 -14.06 18.69 -1.19
N LEU A 124 -14.62 19.91 -1.20
CA LEU A 124 -13.98 21.09 -0.61
C LEU A 124 -13.68 20.89 0.89
N LYS A 125 -14.65 20.40 1.64
CA LYS A 125 -14.49 20.12 3.08
C LYS A 125 -13.38 19.10 3.33
N ARG A 126 -13.33 18.01 2.54
CA ARG A 126 -12.31 16.96 2.67
C ARG A 126 -10.92 17.46 2.31
N VAL A 127 -10.78 18.28 1.26
CA VAL A 127 -9.48 18.86 0.87
C VAL A 127 -9.01 19.89 1.91
N GLY A 128 -9.90 20.78 2.36
CA GLY A 128 -9.58 21.81 3.35
C GLY A 128 -9.23 21.28 4.75
N ALA A 129 -9.70 20.08 5.11
CA ALA A 129 -9.41 19.46 6.40
C ALA A 129 -8.09 18.64 6.43
N ARG A 130 -7.39 18.48 5.29
CA ARG A 130 -6.16 17.66 5.21
C ARG A 130 -4.94 18.45 5.72
N PRO A 131 -4.24 18.00 6.78
CA PRO A 131 -2.98 18.60 7.18
C PRO A 131 -1.86 18.18 6.22
N GLY A 132 -1.03 19.12 5.77
CA GLY A 132 0.25 18.84 5.10
C GLY A 132 0.23 18.64 3.56
N HIS A 133 -0.93 18.71 2.91
CA HIS A 133 -1.03 18.82 1.45
C HIS A 133 -1.83 20.07 1.10
N PHE A 134 -1.14 21.18 0.86
CA PHE A 134 -1.77 22.43 0.44
C PHE A 134 -2.10 22.34 -1.05
N MET A 135 -3.14 21.58 -1.39
CA MET A 135 -3.81 21.73 -2.68
C MET A 135 -4.83 22.87 -2.53
N PRO A 136 -4.68 24.00 -3.24
CA PRO A 136 -5.59 25.12 -3.12
C PRO A 136 -7.03 24.68 -3.42
N THR A 137 -8.00 25.16 -2.64
CA THR A 137 -9.42 24.85 -2.84
C THR A 137 -9.91 25.25 -4.23
N SER A 138 -9.30 26.27 -4.85
CA SER A 138 -9.55 26.69 -6.24
C SER A 138 -9.30 25.58 -7.26
N LEU A 139 -8.45 24.60 -6.96
CA LEU A 139 -8.24 23.44 -7.84
C LEU A 139 -9.41 22.46 -7.78
N VAL A 140 -10.13 22.37 -6.65
CA VAL A 140 -11.36 21.56 -6.56
C VAL A 140 -12.40 22.12 -7.52
N ASP A 141 -12.62 23.43 -7.51
CA ASP A 141 -13.53 24.11 -8.45
C ASP A 141 -13.16 23.81 -9.91
N SER A 142 -11.88 23.93 -10.25
CA SER A 142 -11.40 23.64 -11.60
C SER A 142 -11.61 22.19 -12.02
N GLN A 143 -11.50 21.22 -11.09
CA GLN A 143 -11.69 19.81 -11.40
C GLN A 143 -13.16 19.46 -11.61
N PHE A 144 -14.08 20.03 -10.82
CA PHE A 144 -15.51 19.87 -11.07
C PHE A 144 -15.92 20.51 -12.40
N ALA A 145 -15.35 21.65 -12.77
CA ALA A 145 -15.58 22.27 -14.07
C ALA A 145 -15.01 21.44 -15.24
N THR A 146 -13.97 20.63 -14.99
CA THR A 146 -13.33 19.77 -15.99
C THR A 146 -13.98 18.37 -16.07
N LEU A 147 -14.70 17.94 -15.04
CA LEU A 147 -15.28 16.61 -14.97
C LEU A 147 -16.41 16.44 -15.99
N GLU A 148 -16.17 15.57 -16.95
CA GLU A 148 -17.18 15.06 -17.88
C GLU A 148 -17.67 13.72 -17.33
N SER A 149 -18.96 13.65 -16.95
CA SER A 149 -19.53 12.47 -16.27
C SER A 149 -19.34 11.19 -17.10
N PRO A 150 -18.75 10.12 -16.53
CA PRO A 150 -18.52 8.85 -17.22
C PRO A 150 -19.71 7.88 -17.10
N ALA A 151 -20.84 8.28 -16.50
CA ALA A 151 -21.91 7.36 -16.09
C ALA A 151 -22.54 6.52 -17.23
N ASN A 152 -22.43 6.97 -18.47
CA ASN A 152 -22.97 6.28 -19.65
C ASN A 152 -21.89 5.54 -20.47
N GLU A 153 -20.66 5.51 -20.00
CA GLU A 153 -19.57 4.81 -20.70
C GLU A 153 -19.56 3.32 -20.34
N SER A 154 -19.24 2.47 -21.31
CA SER A 154 -19.06 1.04 -21.07
C SER A 154 -17.88 0.78 -20.13
N GLY A 155 -17.99 -0.27 -19.31
CA GLY A 155 -16.92 -0.64 -18.37
C GLY A 155 -16.72 0.37 -17.24
N VAL A 156 -17.73 1.17 -16.90
CA VAL A 156 -17.68 2.13 -15.79
C VAL A 156 -18.65 1.77 -14.67
N LEU A 157 -18.15 1.71 -13.44
CA LEU A 157 -18.94 1.66 -12.22
C LEU A 157 -18.90 3.03 -11.53
N THR A 158 -20.06 3.64 -11.31
CA THR A 158 -20.16 4.83 -10.46
C THR A 158 -20.46 4.42 -9.03
N VAL A 159 -19.67 4.93 -8.07
CA VAL A 159 -19.82 4.65 -6.64
C VAL A 159 -19.85 5.96 -5.87
N ASP A 160 -20.86 6.13 -5.02
CA ASP A 160 -20.95 7.27 -4.11
C ASP A 160 -19.86 7.21 -3.04
N ALA A 161 -18.91 8.14 -3.12
CA ALA A 161 -17.77 8.27 -2.23
C ALA A 161 -18.09 8.95 -0.88
N SER A 162 -19.35 9.30 -0.65
CA SER A 162 -19.86 9.74 0.67
C SER A 162 -20.04 8.57 1.65
N GLN A 163 -20.18 7.35 1.12
CA GLN A 163 -20.30 6.11 1.89
C GLN A 163 -19.03 5.79 2.68
N SER A 164 -19.11 4.78 3.56
CA SER A 164 -17.92 4.30 4.28
C SER A 164 -16.89 3.71 3.31
N ARG A 165 -15.62 3.81 3.68
CA ARG A 165 -14.49 3.28 2.91
C ARG A 165 -14.70 1.80 2.57
N GLU A 166 -15.14 1.03 3.55
CA GLU A 166 -15.36 -0.42 3.44
C GLU A 166 -16.45 -0.73 2.42
N ALA A 167 -17.55 0.03 2.41
CA ALA A 167 -18.65 -0.14 1.46
C ALA A 167 -18.21 0.18 0.03
N VAL A 168 -17.48 1.28 -0.17
CA VAL A 168 -16.95 1.68 -1.48
C VAL A 168 -15.98 0.62 -2.02
N VAL A 169 -15.03 0.15 -1.19
CA VAL A 169 -14.07 -0.89 -1.61
C VAL A 169 -14.78 -2.19 -1.95
N ALA A 170 -15.72 -2.65 -1.11
CA ALA A 170 -16.47 -3.87 -1.35
C ALA A 170 -17.29 -3.81 -2.66
N ALA A 171 -17.92 -2.67 -2.96
CA ALA A 171 -18.66 -2.48 -4.19
C ALA A 171 -17.76 -2.61 -5.44
N ILE A 172 -16.58 -1.97 -5.41
CA ILE A 172 -15.63 -1.99 -6.53
C ILE A 172 -15.05 -3.40 -6.71
N VAL A 173 -14.62 -4.06 -5.63
CA VAL A 173 -14.03 -5.41 -5.67
C VAL A 173 -15.06 -6.42 -6.20
N SER A 174 -16.29 -6.37 -5.69
CA SER A 174 -17.37 -7.24 -6.15
C SER A 174 -17.61 -7.04 -7.65
N TRP A 175 -17.77 -5.81 -8.11
CA TRP A 175 -17.98 -5.52 -9.53
C TRP A 175 -16.83 -6.00 -10.41
N ALA A 176 -15.57 -5.77 -10.01
CA ALA A 176 -14.39 -6.21 -10.75
C ALA A 176 -14.35 -7.76 -10.90
N GLN A 177 -14.60 -8.49 -9.81
CA GLN A 177 -14.63 -9.96 -9.83
C GLN A 177 -15.77 -10.54 -10.68
N HIS A 178 -16.94 -9.90 -10.68
CA HIS A 178 -18.05 -10.34 -11.54
C HIS A 178 -17.73 -10.17 -13.03
N ASN A 179 -17.01 -9.10 -13.41
CA ASN A 179 -16.58 -8.90 -14.79
C ASN A 179 -15.54 -9.94 -15.22
N GLU A 180 -14.58 -10.26 -14.36
CA GLU A 180 -13.59 -11.31 -14.61
C GLU A 180 -14.26 -12.68 -14.81
N GLN A 181 -15.20 -13.05 -13.95
CA GLN A 181 -15.96 -14.29 -14.09
C GLN A 181 -16.78 -14.33 -15.39
N ARG A 182 -17.31 -13.19 -15.85
CA ARG A 182 -18.04 -13.10 -17.11
C ARG A 182 -17.12 -13.29 -18.32
N LEU A 183 -15.93 -12.68 -18.30
CA LEU A 183 -14.92 -12.86 -19.35
C LEU A 183 -14.39 -14.30 -19.42
N LEU A 184 -14.20 -14.94 -18.26
CA LEU A 184 -13.86 -16.36 -18.19
C LEU A 184 -15.01 -17.24 -18.71
N ALA A 185 -16.26 -16.91 -18.42
CA ALA A 185 -17.41 -17.65 -18.93
C ALA A 185 -17.59 -17.48 -20.47
N GLU A 186 -17.42 -16.27 -20.99
CA GLU A 186 -17.51 -15.97 -22.43
C GLU A 186 -16.36 -16.64 -23.23
N SER A 187 -15.16 -16.75 -22.66
CA SER A 187 -14.03 -17.47 -23.29
C SER A 187 -14.19 -19.00 -23.24
N VAL A 188 -14.88 -19.54 -22.23
CA VAL A 188 -15.23 -20.96 -22.15
C VAL A 188 -16.33 -21.33 -23.16
N ASP A 189 -17.31 -20.45 -23.41
CA ASP A 189 -18.38 -20.72 -24.37
C ASP A 189 -17.87 -20.78 -25.83
N HIS A 190 -16.85 -19.97 -26.16
CA HIS A 190 -16.18 -20.03 -27.47
C HIS A 190 -15.27 -21.24 -27.68
N SER A 191 -14.83 -21.92 -26.62
CA SER A 191 -14.08 -23.18 -26.71
C SER A 191 -15.00 -24.42 -26.67
N ALA A 192 -16.22 -24.29 -26.15
CA ALA A 192 -17.21 -25.36 -26.10
C ALA A 192 -17.76 -25.79 -27.49
N GLU A 193 -17.64 -24.98 -28.53
CA GLU A 193 -17.95 -25.39 -29.92
C GLU A 193 -16.88 -26.34 -30.51
N PHE A 194 -15.72 -26.51 -29.87
CA PHE A 194 -14.63 -27.36 -30.40
C PHE A 194 -14.37 -28.65 -29.60
N ASP A 195 -14.93 -28.80 -28.40
CA ASP A 195 -14.63 -29.94 -27.50
C ASP A 195 -15.83 -30.87 -27.24
N SER A 196 -16.66 -31.12 -28.26
CA SER A 196 -17.54 -32.30 -28.29
C SER A 196 -16.77 -33.59 -28.63
N ALA A 197 -15.65 -33.86 -27.96
CA ALA A 197 -14.95 -35.15 -28.02
C ALA A 197 -13.82 -35.24 -26.98
N ASN A 198 -14.15 -35.32 -25.68
CA ASN A 198 -13.49 -36.24 -24.74
C ASN A 198 -14.06 -36.05 -23.33
N ASN A 199 -14.80 -37.06 -22.90
CA ASN A 199 -15.00 -37.56 -21.53
C ASN A 199 -14.65 -36.62 -20.36
N ALA A 200 -15.62 -36.25 -19.52
CA ALA A 200 -16.18 -37.09 -18.45
C ALA A 200 -15.11 -37.57 -17.44
N GLU A 201 -15.38 -37.33 -16.15
CA GLU A 201 -14.53 -37.47 -14.95
C GLU A 201 -13.74 -36.19 -14.63
N SER A 202 -13.86 -35.51 -13.49
CA SER A 202 -14.37 -35.87 -12.17
C SER A 202 -14.59 -34.58 -11.37
N ALA A 203 -15.77 -34.46 -10.76
CA ALA A 203 -16.06 -33.46 -9.74
C ALA A 203 -15.59 -34.00 -8.38
N GLN A 204 -14.73 -33.27 -7.65
CA GLN A 204 -14.68 -33.40 -6.19
C GLN A 204 -13.90 -32.29 -5.45
N SER A 205 -14.65 -31.70 -4.50
CA SER A 205 -14.27 -31.14 -3.20
C SER A 205 -13.35 -29.92 -3.08
N VAL A 206 -14.02 -28.82 -2.74
CA VAL A 206 -13.62 -27.76 -1.80
C VAL A 206 -12.86 -28.32 -0.58
N ASN A 207 -11.71 -27.71 -0.26
CA ASN A 207 -11.30 -27.58 1.14
C ASN A 207 -10.47 -26.30 1.33
N GLU A 208 -11.03 -25.37 2.10
CA GLU A 208 -10.38 -24.15 2.56
C GLU A 208 -9.27 -24.50 3.55
N GLN A 209 -8.05 -24.04 3.27
CA GLN A 209 -7.01 -23.91 4.29
C GLN A 209 -6.52 -22.46 4.29
N HIS A 210 -6.73 -21.80 5.42
CA HIS A 210 -6.15 -20.51 5.78
C HIS A 210 -4.61 -20.61 5.76
N GLU A 211 -3.97 -20.32 4.62
CA GLU A 211 -2.54 -20.02 4.58
C GLU A 211 -2.34 -18.55 4.98
N GLY A 212 -1.87 -18.33 6.21
CA GLY A 212 -1.39 -17.02 6.66
C GLY A 212 -0.30 -16.48 5.73
N ALA A 213 -0.27 -15.16 5.58
CA ALA A 213 0.64 -14.40 4.73
C ALA A 213 2.06 -15.02 4.66
N ARG A 214 2.46 -15.46 3.46
CA ARG A 214 3.79 -16.02 3.21
C ARG A 214 4.86 -14.95 3.46
N LEU A 215 5.81 -15.31 4.33
CA LEU A 215 6.96 -14.49 4.73
C LEU A 215 7.84 -14.17 3.52
N THR A 216 8.04 -12.88 3.22
CA THR A 216 8.83 -12.41 2.06
C THR A 216 10.33 -12.31 2.33
N GLY A 217 10.82 -12.78 3.48
CA GLY A 217 12.25 -12.82 3.81
C GLY A 217 12.61 -13.89 4.84
N GLU A 218 13.85 -14.37 4.82
CA GLU A 218 14.36 -15.25 5.89
C GLU A 218 14.38 -14.48 7.22
N PRO A 219 13.78 -15.02 8.30
CA PRO A 219 13.78 -14.37 9.60
C PRO A 219 15.22 -14.17 10.11
N ILE A 220 15.50 -12.99 10.67
CA ILE A 220 16.85 -12.55 11.08
C ILE A 220 17.45 -13.47 12.18
N TYR A 221 16.62 -14.16 12.97
CA TYR A 221 17.01 -15.21 13.93
C TYR A 221 15.97 -16.33 13.99
N THR A 222 16.43 -17.56 14.24
CA THR A 222 15.56 -18.73 14.46
C THR A 222 15.70 -19.24 15.90
N GLY A 223 14.58 -19.60 16.54
CA GLY A 223 14.55 -20.18 17.89
C GLY A 223 13.42 -19.69 18.81
N GLY A 224 13.34 -20.25 20.02
CA GLY A 224 12.26 -19.96 20.99
C GLY A 224 12.23 -18.53 21.51
N VAL A 225 13.36 -17.83 21.52
CA VAL A 225 13.45 -16.41 21.95
C VAL A 225 12.78 -15.49 20.93
N ALA A 226 12.88 -15.79 19.63
CA ALA A 226 12.21 -15.04 18.57
C ALA A 226 10.68 -15.18 18.70
N LEU A 227 10.18 -16.41 18.81
CA LEU A 227 8.76 -16.68 19.00
C LEU A 227 8.19 -16.02 20.27
N MET A 228 8.98 -15.99 21.35
CA MET A 228 8.59 -15.31 22.58
C MET A 228 8.47 -13.80 22.37
N PHE A 229 9.45 -13.18 21.71
CA PHE A 229 9.42 -11.75 21.38
C PHE A 229 8.20 -11.40 20.53
N ASP A 230 7.90 -12.19 19.51
CA ASP A 230 6.75 -11.97 18.61
C ASP A 230 5.43 -12.00 19.35
N LYS A 231 5.27 -13.03 20.18
CA LYS A 231 4.08 -13.20 20.98
C LYS A 231 3.91 -12.03 21.95
N ILE A 232 5.00 -11.53 22.52
CA ILE A 232 4.98 -10.34 23.38
C ILE A 232 4.60 -9.09 22.58
N THR A 233 5.22 -8.86 21.42
CA THR A 233 4.91 -7.67 20.59
C THR A 233 3.48 -7.71 20.05
N ASP A 234 3.01 -8.86 19.57
CA ASP A 234 1.67 -9.03 19.02
C ASP A 234 0.60 -8.88 20.12
N MET A 235 0.84 -9.45 21.31
CA MET A 235 -0.02 -9.25 22.48
C MET A 235 -0.06 -7.78 22.90
N MET A 236 1.09 -7.11 22.91
CA MET A 236 1.17 -5.69 23.26
C MET A 236 0.45 -4.80 22.24
N MET A 237 0.59 -5.08 20.94
CA MET A 237 -0.17 -4.38 19.89
C MET A 237 -1.67 -4.60 20.07
N ALA A 238 -2.11 -5.84 20.27
CA ALA A 238 -3.52 -6.16 20.50
C ALA A 238 -4.06 -5.46 21.76
N ALA A 239 -3.30 -5.43 22.85
CA ALA A 239 -3.67 -4.75 24.09
C ALA A 239 -3.78 -3.22 23.90
N LEU A 240 -2.83 -2.60 23.19
CA LEU A 240 -2.87 -1.17 22.87
C LEU A 240 -4.05 -0.81 21.97
N MET A 241 -4.33 -1.63 20.95
CA MET A 241 -5.50 -1.46 20.09
C MET A 241 -6.81 -1.59 20.88
N ALA A 242 -6.94 -2.62 21.72
CA ALA A 242 -8.11 -2.81 22.58
C ALA A 242 -8.29 -1.63 23.54
N PHE A 243 -7.21 -1.16 24.16
CA PHE A 243 -7.24 0.02 25.02
C PHE A 243 -7.71 1.27 24.25
N MET A 244 -7.19 1.52 23.05
CA MET A 244 -7.64 2.63 22.21
C MET A 244 -9.12 2.55 21.89
N VAL A 245 -9.61 1.37 21.50
CA VAL A 245 -11.03 1.14 21.21
C VAL A 245 -11.87 1.44 22.44
N ILE A 246 -11.50 0.93 23.62
CA ILE A 246 -12.23 1.17 24.87
C ILE A 246 -12.27 2.66 25.20
N VAL A 247 -11.13 3.36 25.13
CA VAL A 247 -11.02 4.79 25.46
C VAL A 247 -11.84 5.65 24.51
N VAL A 248 -11.71 5.41 23.19
CA VAL A 248 -12.43 6.18 22.16
C VAL A 248 -13.93 5.89 22.22
N PHE A 249 -14.32 4.61 22.32
CA PHE A 249 -15.71 4.21 22.43
C PHE A 249 -16.37 4.80 23.69
N SER A 250 -15.70 4.70 24.84
CA SER A 250 -16.20 5.28 26.08
C SER A 250 -16.40 6.78 25.95
N ASN A 251 -15.46 7.50 25.32
CA ASN A 251 -15.62 8.94 25.09
C ASN A 251 -16.79 9.28 24.15
N VAL A 252 -17.02 8.45 23.12
CA VAL A 252 -18.20 8.59 22.23
C VAL A 252 -19.48 8.39 23.03
N VAL A 253 -19.58 7.32 23.83
CA VAL A 253 -20.76 7.06 24.68
C VAL A 253 -20.98 8.20 25.67
N LEU A 254 -19.95 8.65 26.37
CA LEU A 254 -20.05 9.79 27.27
C LEU A 254 -20.61 11.03 26.54
N ARG A 255 -20.06 11.32 25.36
CA ARG A 255 -20.42 12.52 24.60
C ARG A 255 -21.85 12.49 24.10
N TYR A 256 -22.33 11.36 23.58
CA TYR A 256 -23.64 11.26 22.94
C TYR A 256 -24.76 10.82 23.89
N ALA A 257 -24.48 9.96 24.88
CA ALA A 257 -25.49 9.47 25.81
C ALA A 257 -25.65 10.37 27.06
N PHE A 258 -24.55 10.97 27.53
CA PHE A 258 -24.53 11.77 28.77
C PHE A 258 -24.28 13.26 28.52
N GLY A 259 -24.07 13.68 27.28
CA GLY A 259 -23.80 15.07 26.91
C GLY A 259 -22.48 15.64 27.46
N THR A 260 -21.58 14.78 27.97
CA THR A 260 -20.30 15.16 28.57
C THR A 260 -19.16 14.47 27.83
N GLY A 261 -18.07 15.15 27.54
CA GLY A 261 -16.89 14.53 26.91
C GLY A 261 -15.68 14.62 27.84
N TRP A 262 -14.78 13.63 27.77
CA TRP A 262 -13.52 13.69 28.50
C TRP A 262 -12.36 13.89 27.55
N ALA A 263 -11.77 15.09 27.58
CA ALA A 263 -10.65 15.46 26.72
C ALA A 263 -9.42 14.54 26.89
N GLY A 264 -9.29 13.88 28.05
CA GLY A 264 -8.19 12.94 28.29
C GLY A 264 -8.25 11.68 27.43
N ALA A 265 -9.42 11.32 26.89
CA ALA A 265 -9.54 10.19 25.98
C ALA A 265 -8.78 10.42 24.66
N GLU A 266 -8.83 11.64 24.13
CA GLU A 266 -8.11 12.04 22.92
C GLU A 266 -6.58 12.01 23.14
N GLU A 267 -6.15 12.42 24.32
CA GLU A 267 -4.74 12.39 24.72
C GLU A 267 -4.21 10.97 24.93
N LEU A 268 -4.98 10.10 25.61
CA LEU A 268 -4.61 8.71 25.87
C LEU A 268 -4.58 7.86 24.60
N SER A 269 -5.53 8.08 23.69
CA SER A 269 -5.56 7.40 22.39
C SER A 269 -4.37 7.82 21.51
N ARG A 270 -3.99 9.10 21.51
CA ARG A 270 -2.75 9.56 20.86
C ARG A 270 -1.51 8.90 21.46
N LEU A 271 -1.43 8.84 22.79
CA LEU A 271 -0.32 8.18 23.49
C LEU A 271 -0.25 6.70 23.09
N ALA A 272 -1.36 5.96 23.19
CA ALA A 272 -1.42 4.56 22.82
C ALA A 272 -1.08 4.31 21.33
N PHE A 273 -1.48 5.22 20.44
CA PHE A 273 -1.09 5.17 19.02
C PHE A 273 0.42 5.31 18.81
N VAL A 274 1.07 6.24 19.52
CA VAL A 274 2.55 6.37 19.49
C VAL A 274 3.21 5.06 19.92
N TRP A 275 2.75 4.47 21.03
CA TRP A 275 3.24 3.17 21.48
C TRP A 275 3.03 2.08 20.43
N LEU A 276 1.84 2.01 19.81
CA LEU A 276 1.52 1.02 18.78
C LEU A 276 2.46 1.11 17.57
N VAL A 277 2.72 2.32 17.07
CA VAL A 277 3.62 2.56 15.93
C VAL A 277 5.03 2.04 16.23
N PHE A 278 5.59 2.38 17.38
CA PHE A 278 6.97 1.99 17.71
C PHE A 278 7.12 0.50 18.06
N VAL A 279 6.09 -0.12 18.64
CA VAL A 279 6.03 -1.58 18.79
C VAL A 279 5.94 -2.25 17.41
N GLY A 280 5.14 -1.69 16.50
CA GLY A 280 5.02 -2.16 15.12
C GLY A 280 6.34 -2.10 14.35
N VAL A 281 7.13 -1.02 14.51
CA VAL A 281 8.48 -0.90 13.92
C VAL A 281 9.40 -2.02 14.42
N ALA A 282 9.38 -2.32 15.72
CA ALA A 282 10.19 -3.40 16.28
C ALA A 282 9.78 -4.79 15.74
N SER A 283 8.47 -5.01 15.51
CA SER A 283 7.94 -6.28 14.95
C SER A 283 8.20 -6.41 13.43
N SER A 284 8.05 -5.33 12.67
CA SER A 284 8.19 -5.33 11.19
C SER A 284 9.63 -5.50 10.72
N MET A 285 10.61 -4.96 11.48
CA MET A 285 12.04 -5.21 11.26
C MET A 285 12.39 -6.69 11.16
N ARG A 286 11.74 -7.52 11.97
CA ARG A 286 11.99 -8.96 12.04
C ARG A 286 11.44 -9.70 10.83
N ARG A 287 10.33 -9.23 10.27
CA ARG A 287 9.64 -9.84 9.13
C ARG A 287 10.33 -9.56 7.79
N GLY A 288 11.41 -8.76 7.80
CA GLY A 288 12.12 -8.36 6.57
C GLY A 288 11.34 -7.38 5.70
N GLU A 289 10.27 -6.79 6.25
CA GLU A 289 9.32 -5.92 5.53
C GLU A 289 9.86 -4.51 5.29
N LEU A 290 10.97 -4.14 5.94
CA LEU A 290 11.68 -2.89 5.67
C LEU A 290 12.54 -3.05 4.41
N MET A 291 11.87 -2.96 3.26
CA MET A 291 12.39 -2.89 1.89
C MET A 291 13.87 -3.24 1.72
N SER A 292 14.16 -4.51 1.42
CA SER A 292 15.40 -4.85 0.73
C SER A 292 15.25 -4.47 -0.75
N PHE A 293 16.00 -3.48 -1.23
CA PHE A 293 16.14 -3.19 -2.67
C PHE A 293 16.94 -4.32 -3.36
N THR A 294 16.31 -5.48 -3.55
CA THR A 294 16.95 -6.68 -4.12
C THR A 294 17.27 -6.52 -5.60
N LEU A 295 16.42 -5.80 -6.35
CA LEU A 295 16.52 -5.68 -7.81
C LEU A 295 17.79 -4.95 -8.29
N ILE A 296 18.30 -3.99 -7.52
CA ILE A 296 19.54 -3.25 -7.85
C ILE A 296 20.75 -3.94 -7.24
N ARG A 297 20.58 -4.53 -6.05
CA ARG A 297 21.64 -5.17 -5.26
C ARG A 297 22.20 -6.43 -5.94
N ASP A 298 21.38 -7.17 -6.67
CA ASP A 298 21.77 -8.42 -7.32
C ASP A 298 22.57 -8.25 -8.62
N ARG A 299 22.69 -7.01 -9.12
CA ARG A 299 23.48 -6.69 -10.32
C ARG A 299 24.98 -6.54 -10.03
N PHE A 300 25.38 -6.41 -8.76
CA PHE A 300 26.74 -6.07 -8.37
C PHE A 300 27.57 -7.28 -7.90
N PRO A 301 28.91 -7.28 -8.12
CA PRO A 301 29.79 -8.34 -7.65
C PRO A 301 29.74 -8.49 -6.12
N HIS A 302 29.94 -9.71 -5.62
CA HIS A 302 29.74 -10.11 -4.22
C HIS A 302 30.41 -9.20 -3.18
N LEU A 303 31.60 -8.67 -3.50
CA LEU A 303 32.34 -7.78 -2.61
C LEU A 303 31.64 -6.41 -2.46
N MET A 304 31.12 -5.88 -3.57
CA MET A 304 30.44 -4.58 -3.57
C MET A 304 29.07 -4.66 -2.92
N ARG A 305 28.37 -5.79 -3.07
CA ARG A 305 27.13 -6.10 -2.33
C ARG A 305 27.34 -6.00 -0.81
N LYS A 306 28.37 -6.67 -0.28
CA LYS A 306 28.71 -6.62 1.15
C LYS A 306 29.07 -5.22 1.64
N LEU A 307 29.83 -4.45 0.85
CA LEU A 307 30.18 -3.08 1.21
C LEU A 307 28.95 -2.18 1.29
N ILE A 308 28.05 -2.27 0.29
CA ILE A 308 26.80 -1.51 0.26
C ILE A 308 25.92 -1.89 1.46
N ASP A 309 25.73 -3.19 1.72
CA ASP A 309 24.91 -3.63 2.86
C ASP A 309 25.49 -3.21 4.20
N SER A 310 26.81 -3.29 4.34
CA SER A 310 27.50 -2.84 5.54
C SER A 310 27.33 -1.34 5.75
N LEU A 311 27.42 -0.55 4.68
CA LEU A 311 27.18 0.89 4.72
C LEU A 311 25.72 1.20 5.08
N SER A 312 24.75 0.50 4.50
CA SER A 312 23.33 0.66 4.83
C SER A 312 23.04 0.33 6.29
N TRP A 313 23.52 -0.81 6.80
CA TRP A 313 23.34 -1.17 8.22
C TRP A 313 24.07 -0.22 9.17
N LEU A 314 25.24 0.28 8.78
CA LEU A 314 25.96 1.30 9.54
C LEU A 314 25.18 2.62 9.60
N LEU A 315 24.61 3.07 8.47
CA LEU A 315 23.78 4.27 8.41
C LEU A 315 22.52 4.13 9.25
N VAL A 316 21.84 2.98 9.19
CA VAL A 316 20.68 2.67 10.04
C VAL A 316 21.08 2.70 11.52
N ALA A 317 22.18 2.04 11.91
CA ALA A 317 22.66 2.05 13.29
C ALA A 317 23.00 3.45 13.77
N ALA A 318 23.66 4.27 12.94
CA ALA A 318 24.03 5.64 13.27
C ALA A 318 22.79 6.54 13.43
N ALA A 319 21.85 6.47 12.49
CA ALA A 319 20.60 7.24 12.55
C ALA A 319 19.76 6.85 13.77
N SER A 320 19.58 5.55 14.02
CA SER A 320 18.86 5.07 15.21
C SER A 320 19.55 5.47 16.50
N ALA A 321 20.89 5.46 16.57
CA ALA A 321 21.63 5.91 17.75
C ALA A 321 21.46 7.43 18.03
N LEU A 322 21.43 8.24 16.97
CA LEU A 322 21.10 9.67 17.09
C LEU A 322 19.67 9.87 17.61
N SER A 323 18.70 9.08 17.11
CA SER A 323 17.32 9.10 17.61
C SER A 323 17.22 8.64 19.07
N VAL A 324 17.98 7.63 19.50
CA VAL A 324 18.08 7.22 20.92
C VAL A 324 18.56 8.38 21.78
N LYS A 325 19.63 9.07 21.35
CA LYS A 325 20.16 10.22 22.09
C LYS A 325 19.12 11.33 22.20
N GLY A 326 18.46 11.70 21.10
CA GLY A 326 17.42 12.73 21.10
C GLY A 326 16.21 12.34 21.96
N ALA A 327 15.76 11.09 21.88
CA ALA A 327 14.66 10.59 22.71
C ALA A 327 15.02 10.59 24.21
N TRP A 328 16.27 10.26 24.55
CA TRP A 328 16.76 10.31 25.92
C TRP A 328 16.76 11.73 26.48
N GLU A 329 17.30 12.70 25.73
CA GLU A 329 17.27 14.12 26.10
C GLU A 329 15.82 14.61 26.28
N GLN A 330 14.95 14.30 25.33
CA GLN A 330 13.53 14.65 25.39
C GLN A 330 12.81 14.00 26.60
N MET A 331 13.17 12.77 26.95
CA MET A 331 12.61 12.07 28.10
C MET A 331 13.04 12.71 29.43
N GLN A 332 14.30 13.18 29.53
CA GLN A 332 14.77 13.92 30.71
C GLN A 332 13.96 15.19 30.94
N TYR A 333 13.70 15.98 29.88
CA TYR A 333 12.81 17.15 29.96
C TYR A 333 11.35 16.77 30.20
N GLY A 334 10.93 15.59 29.75
CA GLY A 334 9.56 15.10 29.88
C GLY A 334 9.16 14.69 31.30
N TRP A 335 10.09 14.52 32.25
CA TRP A 335 9.76 14.18 33.64
C TRP A 335 9.23 15.36 34.44
N SER A 336 9.71 16.57 34.14
CA SER A 336 9.26 17.79 34.80
C SER A 336 8.03 18.43 34.13
N ASN A 337 7.66 17.97 32.93
CA ASN A 337 6.57 18.50 32.14
C ASN A 337 5.45 17.47 32.02
N THR A 338 4.26 17.82 32.49
CA THR A 338 3.07 16.96 32.40
C THR A 338 2.21 17.31 31.21
N SER A 339 1.43 16.34 30.76
CA SER A 339 0.44 16.54 29.70
C SER A 339 -0.69 17.46 30.16
N PRO A 340 -1.27 18.26 29.24
CA PRO A 340 -2.18 19.34 29.60
C PRO A 340 -3.55 18.87 30.12
N VAL A 341 -4.01 17.67 29.75
CA VAL A 341 -5.35 17.19 30.12
C VAL A 341 -5.29 16.05 31.14
N VAL A 342 -4.50 15.02 30.87
CA VAL A 342 -4.44 13.82 31.73
C VAL A 342 -3.42 13.98 32.85
N GLY A 343 -2.44 14.87 32.68
CA GLY A 343 -1.41 15.15 33.67
C GLY A 343 -0.32 14.08 33.77
N TYR A 344 -0.17 13.21 32.76
CA TYR A 344 0.93 12.23 32.77
C TYR A 344 2.26 12.89 32.38
N PRO A 345 3.42 12.45 32.92
CA PRO A 345 4.72 12.98 32.50
C PRO A 345 4.98 12.73 31.01
N LEU A 346 5.34 13.75 30.25
CA LEU A 346 5.64 13.62 28.80
C LEU A 346 6.76 12.62 28.51
N ALA A 347 7.59 12.30 29.50
CA ALA A 347 8.57 11.21 29.44
C ALA A 347 7.96 9.86 28.99
N ILE A 348 6.71 9.56 29.42
CA ILE A 348 6.02 8.31 29.08
C ILE A 348 5.75 8.21 27.57
N ALA A 349 5.55 9.34 26.88
CA ALA A 349 5.35 9.36 25.44
C ALA A 349 6.65 9.08 24.65
N MET A 350 7.81 9.37 25.24
CA MET A 350 9.12 9.17 24.61
C MET A 350 9.73 7.79 24.88
N LEU A 351 9.27 7.10 25.91
CA LEU A 351 9.71 5.75 26.27
C LEU A 351 9.65 4.73 25.11
N PRO A 352 8.53 4.56 24.37
CA PRO A 352 8.48 3.60 23.27
C PRO A 352 9.42 3.96 22.11
N VAL A 353 9.65 5.26 21.89
CA VAL A 353 10.63 5.76 20.91
C VAL A 353 12.04 5.30 21.31
N LEU A 354 12.42 5.56 22.56
CA LEU A 354 13.74 5.18 23.08
C LEU A 354 13.96 3.66 23.02
N ALA A 355 12.97 2.88 23.47
CA ALA A 355 13.05 1.43 23.51
C ALA A 355 13.16 0.82 22.10
N SER A 356 12.30 1.24 21.18
CA SER A 356 12.32 0.75 19.79
C SER A 356 13.63 1.12 19.08
N MET A 357 14.08 2.37 19.16
CA MET A 357 15.33 2.81 18.53
C MET A 357 16.55 2.10 19.11
N ALA A 358 16.57 1.80 20.42
CA ALA A 358 17.66 1.02 21.03
C ALA A 358 17.69 -0.42 20.49
N VAL A 359 16.52 -1.05 20.32
CA VAL A 359 16.41 -2.37 19.68
C VAL A 359 16.88 -2.31 18.23
N LEU A 360 16.52 -1.26 17.48
CA LEU A 360 16.97 -1.05 16.09
C LEU A 360 18.50 -0.97 15.99
N VAL A 361 19.16 -0.23 16.89
CA VAL A 361 20.62 -0.15 16.93
C VAL A 361 21.22 -1.54 17.15
N LEU A 362 20.70 -2.29 18.11
CA LEU A 362 21.20 -3.64 18.44
C LEU A 362 21.03 -4.58 17.23
N LEU A 363 19.87 -4.59 16.61
CA LEU A 363 19.59 -5.41 15.43
C LEU A 363 20.47 -5.03 14.24
N ALA A 364 20.61 -3.73 13.94
CA ALA A 364 21.46 -3.24 12.87
C ALA A 364 22.93 -3.65 13.08
N MET A 365 23.42 -3.60 14.32
CA MET A 365 24.78 -4.06 14.67
C MET A 365 24.96 -5.56 14.46
N VAL A 366 23.97 -6.39 14.82
CA VAL A 366 24.07 -7.83 14.55
C VAL A 366 23.97 -8.13 13.06
N GLN A 367 23.12 -7.44 12.31
CA GLN A 367 23.06 -7.57 10.86
C GLN A 367 24.38 -7.18 10.20
N LEU A 368 25.01 -6.09 10.66
CA LEU A 368 26.33 -5.69 10.21
C LEU A 368 27.35 -6.82 10.44
N VAL A 369 27.36 -7.46 11.61
CA VAL A 369 28.23 -8.61 11.88
C VAL A 369 27.87 -9.82 10.99
N ASN A 370 26.59 -10.08 10.77
CA ASN A 370 26.12 -11.21 9.98
C ASN A 370 26.44 -11.08 8.48
N VAL A 371 26.45 -9.85 7.93
CA VAL A 371 26.88 -9.58 6.54
C VAL A 371 28.30 -10.10 6.28
N TRP A 372 29.18 -9.99 7.28
CA TRP A 372 30.58 -10.47 7.18
C TRP A 372 30.76 -11.92 7.64
N ARG A 373 29.85 -12.47 8.46
CA ARG A 373 29.89 -13.88 8.87
C ARG A 373 29.32 -14.85 7.84
N ARG A 374 28.40 -14.42 6.96
CA ARG A 374 27.72 -15.27 5.95
C ARG A 374 28.60 -15.70 4.76
N ASP A 375 29.89 -15.95 4.99
CA ASP A 375 30.88 -16.13 3.93
C ASP A 375 31.44 -17.55 3.73
N GLN A 376 30.75 -18.61 4.18
CA GLN A 376 31.31 -19.97 4.00
C GLN A 376 30.35 -21.11 3.61
N SER A 377 29.01 -20.95 3.55
CA SER A 377 28.14 -22.13 3.41
C SER A 377 27.62 -22.47 2.00
N LEU A 378 27.83 -21.65 0.97
CA LEU A 378 27.34 -21.96 -0.39
C LEU A 378 28.44 -22.31 -1.41
N ALA A 379 29.72 -22.12 -1.07
CA ALA A 379 30.83 -22.55 -1.94
C ALA A 379 31.21 -24.04 -1.76
N ASN A 380 30.82 -24.67 -0.64
CA ASN A 380 31.15 -26.08 -0.37
C ASN A 380 30.03 -27.07 -0.72
N ALA A 381 28.83 -26.60 -1.10
CA ALA A 381 27.70 -27.47 -1.43
C ALA A 381 27.62 -27.85 -2.93
N THR A 382 28.34 -27.15 -3.81
CA THR A 382 28.37 -27.44 -5.26
C THR A 382 29.64 -28.13 -5.73
N ALA A 383 30.59 -28.43 -4.83
CA ALA A 383 31.85 -29.10 -5.19
C ALA A 383 31.80 -30.65 -5.05
N ASN A 384 30.72 -31.24 -4.53
CA ASN A 384 30.63 -32.68 -4.25
C ASN A 384 29.53 -33.43 -5.02
N VAL A 385 29.04 -32.88 -6.13
CA VAL A 385 28.17 -33.63 -7.06
C VAL A 385 28.76 -33.57 -8.46
N THR A 386 29.85 -34.30 -8.66
CA THR A 386 30.27 -34.88 -9.94
C THR A 386 31.46 -35.81 -9.68
N ILE A 387 31.40 -37.04 -10.22
CA ILE A 387 32.34 -38.18 -10.12
C ILE A 387 32.14 -38.98 -8.81
N ASP A 388 31.59 -40.20 -8.76
CA ASP A 388 31.35 -41.28 -9.73
C ASP A 388 29.92 -41.86 -9.63
#